data_AF-A0AAV0NC38-F1
#
_entry.id   AF-A0AAV0NC38-F1
#
_cell.length_a   1.000
_cell.length_b   1.000
_cell.length_c   1.000
_cell.angle_alpha   90.00
_cell.angle_beta   90.00
_cell.angle_gamma   90.00
#
_symmetry.space_group_name_H-M   'P 1'
#
loop_
_entity.id
_entity.type
_entity.pdbx_description
1 polymer ?
#
loop_
_entity_poly.entity_id
_entity_poly.type
_entity_poly.pdbx_seq_one_letter_code
_entity_poly.pdbx_strand_id
1 'polypeptide(L)'
;MSEVGCMDIKTLPETGSNGSSTIGGFDKPCNGNGVANVEEHPVTTTSSMVSAGNGVVSVESGLENGNVEVAEVEYVESENLSDVEDVDTCIKELVAGLDSKDWVLLCESLNNARRLSKFHEEKVLDMLDDVIPLIVKSLKNPRSAVCKTAIMASGDVFITYKDHIIDSVDPLVLSLLVQLLLKSSQDKRFLCEAAEKALVALTTSVSPTLLLPKLQPHLLGKNPRIRAKASMCFCRSVPRLVRNRLLTQPLIFFSVESEQK
;
A
#
# COMPACT_ATOMS: atom_id res chain seq x y z
N MET A 1 -59.84 -1.89 -12.00
CA MET A 1 -60.14 -1.84 -10.56
C MET A 1 -59.86 -3.21 -10.00
N SER A 2 -58.73 -3.35 -9.31
CA SER A 2 -58.35 -4.56 -8.58
C SER A 2 -57.87 -4.08 -7.22
N GLU A 3 -58.63 -4.41 -6.19
CA GLU A 3 -58.52 -3.88 -4.83
C GLU A 3 -57.29 -4.38 -4.08
N VAL A 4 -56.79 -3.48 -3.25
CA VAL A 4 -55.75 -3.64 -2.24
C VAL A 4 -56.36 -4.33 -1.02
N GLY A 5 -55.75 -5.44 -0.58
CA GLY A 5 -56.04 -6.08 0.70
C GLY A 5 -54.89 -5.88 1.68
N CYS A 6 -55.04 -4.91 2.59
CA CYS A 6 -54.19 -4.68 3.76
C CYS A 6 -54.82 -5.39 4.96
N MET A 7 -54.04 -6.15 5.74
CA MET A 7 -54.46 -6.73 7.03
C MET A 7 -53.35 -6.60 8.08
N ASP A 8 -53.54 -5.59 8.91
CA ASP A 8 -53.53 -5.54 10.37
C ASP A 8 -52.32 -5.93 11.24
N ILE A 9 -51.89 -4.88 11.93
CA ILE A 9 -51.00 -4.77 13.08
C ILE A 9 -51.76 -5.23 14.33
N LYS A 10 -51.15 -6.11 15.15
CA LYS A 10 -51.60 -6.38 16.53
C LYS A 10 -50.43 -6.23 17.52
N THR A 11 -50.46 -5.08 18.20
CA THR A 11 -50.40 -4.85 19.65
C THR A 11 -49.40 -5.61 20.53
N LEU A 12 -48.50 -4.83 21.14
CA LEU A 12 -47.64 -5.11 22.30
C LEU A 12 -48.41 -5.54 23.57
N PRO A 13 -47.68 -6.00 24.60
CA PRO A 13 -47.73 -5.22 25.83
C PRO A 13 -46.36 -4.90 26.44
N GLU A 14 -46.35 -3.75 27.10
CA GLU A 14 -45.27 -3.13 27.87
C GLU A 14 -44.95 -3.89 29.17
N THR A 15 -43.71 -3.72 29.66
CA THR A 15 -43.47 -3.66 31.10
C THR A 15 -42.35 -2.66 31.34
N GLY A 16 -42.71 -1.54 31.97
CA GLY A 16 -41.79 -0.46 32.28
C GLY A 16 -40.99 -0.68 33.56
N SER A 17 -39.93 0.11 33.73
CA SER A 17 -39.70 0.87 34.96
C SER A 17 -38.66 1.97 34.71
N ASN A 18 -39.09 3.17 35.06
CA ASN A 18 -38.44 4.48 35.04
C ASN A 18 -37.08 4.57 35.76
N GLY A 19 -36.29 5.60 35.43
CA GLY A 19 -35.41 6.24 36.42
C GLY A 19 -34.18 7.03 35.95
N SER A 20 -34.41 8.29 35.53
CA SER A 20 -33.59 9.50 35.80
C SER A 20 -32.08 9.61 35.44
N SER A 21 -31.80 10.72 34.74
CA SER A 21 -30.56 11.49 34.57
C SER A 21 -29.67 11.67 35.82
N THR A 22 -28.35 11.86 35.63
CA THR A 22 -27.54 13.06 36.00
C THR A 22 -26.03 12.88 35.66
N ILE A 23 -25.37 14.01 35.38
CA ILE A 23 -23.94 14.28 35.18
C ILE A 23 -23.04 13.94 36.39
N GLY A 24 -21.78 13.58 36.15
CA GLY A 24 -20.65 13.55 37.10
C GLY A 24 -19.71 12.38 36.79
N GLY A 25 -18.39 12.48 36.66
CA GLY A 25 -17.45 13.37 37.34
C GLY A 25 -16.64 12.55 38.36
N PHE A 26 -15.49 12.02 37.90
CA PHE A 26 -14.26 11.63 38.62
C PHE A 26 -14.23 10.59 39.77
N ASP A 27 -13.10 9.86 39.73
CA ASP A 27 -12.32 9.17 40.77
C ASP A 27 -12.64 7.73 41.20
N LYS A 28 -11.70 6.81 40.88
CA LYS A 28 -11.07 5.97 41.91
C LYS A 28 -9.65 5.48 41.50
N PRO A 29 -8.69 5.42 42.45
CA PRO A 29 -7.26 5.24 42.18
C PRO A 29 -6.78 3.79 42.39
N CYS A 30 -5.59 3.48 41.86
CA CYS A 30 -4.76 2.35 42.32
C CYS A 30 -3.30 2.80 42.41
N ASN A 31 -2.90 3.15 43.64
CA ASN A 31 -1.54 3.12 44.19
C ASN A 31 -1.08 1.65 44.22
N GLY A 32 0.18 1.21 44.08
CA GLY A 32 1.50 1.81 44.04
C GLY A 32 2.48 0.73 44.53
N ASN A 33 3.67 0.62 43.94
CA ASN A 33 4.91 0.33 44.67
C ASN A 33 6.12 0.56 43.75
N GLY A 34 7.06 1.37 44.26
CA GLY A 34 8.36 1.70 43.67
C GLY A 34 9.30 0.49 43.60
N VAL A 35 10.51 0.62 43.06
CA VAL A 35 11.61 1.41 43.65
C VAL A 35 12.48 2.07 42.56
N ALA A 36 13.01 3.22 42.94
CA ALA A 36 13.82 4.17 42.19
C ALA A 36 15.22 3.67 41.79
N ASN A 37 15.72 4.18 40.65
CA ASN A 37 17.00 4.89 40.60
C ASN A 37 17.11 5.67 39.27
N VAL A 38 17.13 7.01 39.31
CA VAL A 38 17.56 7.86 38.18
C VAL A 38 18.39 8.99 38.75
N GLU A 39 19.66 9.01 38.35
CA GLU A 39 20.64 10.05 38.60
C GLU A 39 20.77 10.89 37.32
N GLU A 40 20.64 12.21 37.51
CA GLU A 40 21.02 13.39 36.73
C GLU A 40 21.04 13.43 35.17
N HIS A 41 20.35 14.47 34.66
CA HIS A 41 20.49 15.08 33.34
C HIS A 41 21.85 15.78 33.14
N PRO A 42 22.28 16.06 31.89
CA PRO A 42 21.97 17.39 31.36
C PRO A 42 21.45 17.40 29.92
N VAL A 43 20.66 18.44 29.67
CA VAL A 43 20.09 18.86 28.39
C VAL A 43 21.18 19.33 27.43
N THR A 44 21.11 18.97 26.15
CA THR A 44 21.65 19.82 25.08
C THR A 44 20.80 19.70 23.82
N THR A 45 20.15 20.80 23.48
CA THR A 45 19.52 21.08 22.19
C THR A 45 20.59 21.20 21.11
N THR A 46 20.53 20.37 20.07
CA THR A 46 21.05 20.73 18.74
C THR A 46 20.22 20.06 17.64
N SER A 47 19.65 20.90 16.80
CA SER A 47 19.11 20.59 15.47
C SER A 47 20.20 20.09 14.52
N SER A 48 19.96 19.02 13.76
CA SER A 48 20.53 18.88 12.41
C SER A 48 19.86 17.80 11.56
N MET A 49 19.94 18.04 10.26
CA MET A 49 19.33 17.38 9.12
C MET A 49 20.03 16.08 8.67
N VAL A 50 19.31 15.34 7.82
CA VAL A 50 19.71 14.28 6.84
C VAL A 50 20.40 13.01 7.34
N SER A 51 19.81 11.85 7.01
CA SER A 51 20.33 11.00 5.93
C SER A 51 19.36 9.85 5.62
N ALA A 52 19.00 9.69 4.33
CA ALA A 52 18.32 8.51 3.83
C ALA A 52 19.34 7.37 3.77
N GLY A 53 19.25 6.43 4.72
CA GLY A 53 20.12 5.27 4.77
C GLY A 53 19.56 4.11 3.94
N ASN A 54 20.32 3.68 2.93
CA ASN A 54 20.16 2.37 2.28
C ASN A 54 20.22 1.28 3.37
N GLY A 55 19.15 0.48 3.47
CA GLY A 55 19.05 -0.59 4.47
C GLY A 55 19.71 -1.88 3.98
N VAL A 56 20.96 -2.10 4.39
CA VAL A 56 21.61 -3.42 4.40
C VAL A 56 21.11 -4.19 5.62
N VAL A 57 20.71 -5.45 5.44
CA VAL A 57 20.33 -6.36 6.53
C VAL A 57 21.05 -7.69 6.32
N SER A 58 22.04 -7.96 7.18
CA SER A 58 22.69 -9.27 7.31
C SER A 58 21.80 -10.21 8.13
N VAL A 59 21.72 -11.49 7.74
CA VAL A 59 21.02 -12.53 8.49
C VAL A 59 22.04 -13.57 8.93
N GLU A 60 22.22 -13.71 10.25
CA GLU A 60 23.04 -14.79 10.82
C GLU A 60 22.25 -16.10 10.90
N SER A 61 22.88 -17.17 10.41
CA SER A 61 22.64 -18.54 10.86
C SER A 61 24.00 -19.13 11.25
N GLY A 62 24.15 -19.53 12.51
CA GLY A 62 25.42 -19.98 13.08
C GLY A 62 25.95 -21.30 12.50
N LEU A 63 27.28 -21.33 12.36
CA LEU A 63 28.28 -22.44 12.23
C LEU A 63 27.93 -23.63 11.30
N GLU A 64 28.76 -24.12 10.38
CA GLU A 64 30.23 -24.13 10.24
C GLU A 64 30.63 -24.47 8.78
N ASN A 65 31.76 -23.90 8.34
CA ASN A 65 32.65 -24.30 7.25
C ASN A 65 32.10 -24.63 5.85
N GLY A 66 31.94 -23.56 5.09
CA GLY A 66 32.15 -23.46 3.65
C GLY A 66 32.01 -21.98 3.32
N ASN A 67 32.80 -21.43 2.39
CA ASN A 67 32.50 -20.09 1.86
C ASN A 67 31.16 -20.19 1.12
N VAL A 68 30.06 -20.11 1.85
CA VAL A 68 28.74 -19.84 1.31
C VAL A 68 28.78 -18.35 1.06
N GLU A 69 29.06 -17.97 -0.18
CA GLU A 69 28.80 -16.62 -0.65
C GLU A 69 27.33 -16.34 -0.36
N VAL A 70 27.07 -15.62 0.74
CA VAL A 70 25.72 -15.23 1.10
C VAL A 70 25.31 -14.23 0.03
N ALA A 71 24.50 -14.69 -0.93
CA ALA A 71 23.97 -13.83 -1.97
C ALA A 71 23.23 -12.65 -1.30
N GLU A 72 23.84 -11.47 -1.33
CA GLU A 72 23.27 -10.27 -0.75
C GLU A 72 22.38 -9.60 -1.81
N VAL A 73 21.15 -9.25 -1.43
CA VAL A 73 20.24 -8.53 -2.32
C VAL A 73 20.33 -7.04 -2.00
N GLU A 74 20.95 -6.29 -2.91
CA GLU A 74 20.98 -4.84 -2.84
C GLU A 74 19.61 -4.24 -3.16
N TYR A 75 19.16 -3.29 -2.33
CA TYR A 75 17.89 -2.57 -2.54
C TYR A 75 18.17 -1.17 -3.09
N VAL A 76 18.15 -1.05 -4.41
CA VAL A 76 18.33 0.22 -5.12
C VAL A 76 16.97 0.91 -5.31
N GLU A 77 16.85 2.19 -4.96
CA GLU A 77 15.64 2.99 -5.20
C GLU A 77 15.40 3.20 -6.71
N SER A 78 14.14 3.38 -7.09
CA SER A 78 13.68 3.41 -8.48
C SER A 78 14.37 4.48 -9.32
N GLU A 79 14.64 5.64 -8.73
CA GLU A 79 15.32 6.78 -9.35
C GLU A 79 16.77 6.44 -9.73
N ASN A 80 17.41 5.56 -8.96
CA ASN A 80 18.81 5.18 -9.08
C ASN A 80 19.04 3.90 -9.92
N LEU A 81 17.98 3.28 -10.44
CA LEU A 81 18.10 2.14 -11.35
C LEU A 81 18.81 2.55 -12.65
N SER A 82 19.71 1.69 -13.12
CA SER A 82 20.33 1.74 -14.45
C SER A 82 19.62 0.79 -15.42
N ASP A 83 19.81 1.02 -16.73
CA ASP A 83 19.24 0.15 -17.76
C ASP A 83 19.91 -1.25 -17.77
N VAL A 84 19.23 -2.25 -18.33
CA VAL A 84 19.77 -3.61 -18.52
C VAL A 84 20.75 -3.65 -19.70
N GLU A 85 21.72 -4.57 -19.65
CA GLU A 85 22.76 -4.68 -20.68
C GLU A 85 22.24 -5.35 -21.96
N ASP A 86 21.51 -6.46 -21.82
CA ASP A 86 20.87 -7.17 -22.93
C ASP A 86 19.35 -7.23 -22.73
N VAL A 87 18.66 -6.27 -23.34
CA VAL A 87 17.21 -6.10 -23.23
C VAL A 87 16.46 -7.31 -23.77
N ASP A 88 16.90 -7.87 -24.91
CA ASP A 88 16.14 -8.91 -25.60
C ASP A 88 16.28 -10.25 -24.88
N THR A 89 17.45 -10.55 -24.32
CA THR A 89 17.63 -11.70 -23.43
C THR A 89 16.84 -11.51 -22.13
N CYS A 90 16.93 -10.33 -21.49
CA CYS A 90 16.19 -10.04 -20.26
C CYS A 90 14.67 -10.22 -20.45
N ILE A 91 14.10 -9.72 -21.55
CA ILE A 91 12.66 -9.87 -21.84
C ILE A 91 12.28 -11.33 -22.07
N LYS A 92 13.08 -12.09 -22.82
CA LYS A 92 12.81 -13.52 -23.09
C LYS A 92 12.83 -14.36 -21.82
N GLU A 93 13.74 -14.05 -20.90
CA GLU A 93 13.94 -14.84 -19.67
C GLU A 93 13.07 -14.36 -18.50
N LEU A 94 12.49 -13.15 -18.58
CA LEU A 94 11.80 -12.50 -17.48
C LEU A 94 10.76 -13.39 -16.80
N VAL A 95 9.83 -13.94 -17.58
CA VAL A 95 8.73 -14.76 -17.05
C VAL A 95 9.26 -16.05 -16.41
N ALA A 96 10.23 -16.71 -17.03
CA ALA A 96 10.83 -17.93 -16.50
C ALA A 96 11.61 -17.66 -15.20
N GLY A 97 12.34 -16.56 -15.14
CA GLY A 97 13.06 -16.12 -13.96
C GLY A 97 12.13 -15.72 -12.81
N LEU A 98 11.02 -15.05 -13.10
CA LEU A 98 9.98 -14.72 -12.13
C LEU A 98 9.21 -15.94 -11.59
N ASP A 99 9.17 -17.05 -12.34
CA ASP A 99 8.58 -18.31 -11.87
C ASP A 99 9.61 -19.23 -11.18
N SER A 100 10.88 -18.81 -11.11
CA SER A 100 11.96 -19.60 -10.54
C SER A 100 11.75 -19.96 -9.07
N LYS A 101 12.19 -21.17 -8.71
CA LYS A 101 12.28 -21.61 -7.31
C LYS A 101 13.56 -21.12 -6.63
N ASP A 102 14.58 -20.78 -7.41
CA ASP A 102 15.78 -20.14 -6.90
C ASP A 102 15.44 -18.69 -6.56
N TRP A 103 15.57 -18.38 -5.26
CA TRP A 103 15.20 -17.08 -4.75
C TRP A 103 16.17 -15.98 -5.17
N VAL A 104 17.41 -16.32 -5.51
CA VAL A 104 18.41 -15.37 -6.00
C VAL A 104 18.04 -14.93 -7.41
N LEU A 105 17.84 -15.91 -8.31
CA LEU A 105 17.37 -15.65 -9.68
C LEU A 105 16.00 -14.95 -9.68
N LEU A 106 15.11 -15.28 -8.75
CA LEU A 106 13.84 -14.60 -8.59
C LEU A 106 14.01 -13.13 -8.18
N CYS A 107 14.91 -12.83 -7.24
CA CYS A 107 15.25 -11.46 -6.86
C CYS A 107 15.88 -10.68 -8.02
N GLU A 108 16.77 -11.30 -8.78
CA GLU A 108 17.36 -10.73 -9.99
C GLU A 108 16.29 -10.43 -11.03
N SER A 109 15.40 -11.38 -11.31
CA SER A 109 14.31 -11.23 -12.27
C SER A 109 13.31 -10.15 -11.86
N LEU A 110 13.02 -10.02 -10.56
CA LEU A 110 12.22 -8.90 -10.03
C LEU A 110 12.93 -7.56 -10.23
N ASN A 111 14.24 -7.49 -10.05
CA ASN A 111 15.01 -6.27 -10.35
C ASN A 111 15.07 -5.98 -11.86
N ASN A 112 15.15 -7.00 -12.71
CA ASN A 112 15.05 -6.82 -14.16
C ASN A 112 13.66 -6.33 -14.55
N ALA A 113 12.57 -6.84 -13.94
CA ALA A 113 11.22 -6.30 -14.14
C ALA A 113 11.15 -4.80 -13.82
N ARG A 114 11.82 -4.35 -12.74
CA ARG A 114 11.91 -2.93 -12.36
C ARG A 114 12.63 -2.10 -13.42
N ARG A 115 13.81 -2.56 -13.85
CA ARG A 115 14.63 -1.87 -14.86
C ARG A 115 13.90 -1.81 -16.20
N LEU A 116 13.34 -2.92 -16.65
CA LEU A 116 12.56 -2.99 -17.89
C LEU A 116 11.30 -2.12 -17.83
N SER A 117 10.57 -2.10 -16.71
CA SER A 117 9.41 -1.19 -16.57
C SER A 117 9.82 0.28 -16.65
N LYS A 118 11.03 0.66 -16.20
CA LYS A 118 11.51 2.06 -16.23
C LYS A 118 12.04 2.47 -17.60
N PHE A 119 12.80 1.61 -18.27
CA PHE A 119 13.55 1.95 -19.48
C PHE A 119 12.95 1.39 -20.77
N HIS A 120 12.15 0.33 -20.67
CA HIS A 120 11.57 -0.42 -21.79
C HIS A 120 10.08 -0.71 -21.54
N GLU A 121 9.33 0.30 -21.10
CA GLU A 121 7.92 0.22 -20.68
C GLU A 121 7.06 -0.58 -21.66
N GLU A 122 7.14 -0.26 -22.95
CA GLU A 122 6.33 -0.87 -24.02
C GLU A 122 6.55 -2.38 -24.13
N LYS A 123 7.79 -2.87 -23.95
CA LYS A 123 8.08 -4.31 -24.07
C LYS A 123 7.45 -5.13 -22.94
N VAL A 124 7.36 -4.55 -21.74
CA VAL A 124 6.75 -5.21 -20.58
C VAL A 124 5.24 -5.01 -20.56
N LEU A 125 4.74 -3.90 -21.13
CA LEU A 125 3.31 -3.63 -21.28
C LEU A 125 2.56 -4.81 -21.92
N ASP A 126 3.13 -5.36 -23.00
CA ASP A 126 2.57 -6.47 -23.79
C ASP A 126 2.50 -7.81 -23.03
N MET A 127 3.18 -7.92 -21.88
CA MET A 127 3.23 -9.15 -21.06
C MET A 127 2.86 -8.91 -19.60
N LEU A 128 2.17 -7.82 -19.28
CA LEU A 128 1.73 -7.53 -17.92
C LEU A 128 0.84 -8.64 -17.33
N ASP A 129 0.03 -9.28 -18.17
CA ASP A 129 -0.83 -10.41 -17.79
C ASP A 129 -0.03 -11.60 -17.26
N ASP A 130 1.20 -11.81 -17.75
CA ASP A 130 2.09 -12.88 -17.30
C ASP A 130 2.96 -12.42 -16.12
N VAL A 131 3.38 -11.15 -16.11
CA VAL A 131 4.32 -10.61 -15.11
C VAL A 131 3.63 -10.33 -13.76
N ILE A 132 2.46 -9.69 -13.75
CA ILE A 132 1.80 -9.28 -12.49
C ILE A 132 1.47 -10.48 -11.59
N PRO A 133 0.91 -11.60 -12.08
CA PRO A 133 0.64 -12.76 -11.24
C PRO A 133 1.89 -13.31 -10.55
N LEU A 134 3.05 -13.25 -11.22
CA LEU A 134 4.33 -13.71 -10.66
C LEU A 134 4.89 -12.73 -9.63
N ILE A 135 4.69 -11.42 -9.80
CA ILE A 135 4.98 -10.43 -8.76
C ILE A 135 4.09 -10.68 -7.53
N VAL A 136 2.78 -10.93 -7.72
CA VAL A 136 1.85 -11.26 -6.64
C VAL A 136 2.25 -12.55 -5.92
N LYS A 137 2.70 -13.58 -6.66
CA LYS A 137 3.25 -14.81 -6.10
C LYS A 137 4.49 -14.51 -5.24
N SER A 138 5.38 -13.64 -5.72
CA SER A 138 6.60 -13.23 -5.02
C SER A 138 6.32 -12.42 -3.75
N LEU A 139 5.27 -11.60 -3.70
CA LEU A 139 4.83 -10.92 -2.47
C LEU A 139 4.45 -11.89 -1.35
N LYS A 140 4.00 -13.10 -1.68
CA LYS A 140 3.63 -14.14 -0.71
C LYS A 140 4.82 -14.99 -0.27
N ASN A 141 6.01 -14.78 -0.85
CA ASN A 141 7.19 -15.56 -0.54
C ASN A 141 7.62 -15.36 0.93
N PRO A 142 8.00 -16.42 1.67
CA PRO A 142 8.42 -16.32 3.06
C PRO A 142 9.76 -15.59 3.24
N ARG A 143 10.60 -15.53 2.20
CA ARG A 143 11.87 -14.81 2.25
C ARG A 143 11.61 -13.31 2.16
N SER A 144 12.11 -12.57 3.15
CA SER A 144 11.98 -11.11 3.22
C SER A 144 12.62 -10.41 2.02
N ALA A 145 13.74 -10.94 1.50
CA ALA A 145 14.42 -10.38 0.33
C ALA A 145 13.51 -10.41 -0.91
N VAL A 146 13.02 -11.58 -1.29
CA VAL A 146 12.06 -11.74 -2.40
C VAL A 146 10.83 -10.87 -2.18
N CYS A 147 10.25 -10.91 -0.97
CA CYS A 147 9.06 -10.12 -0.67
C CYS A 147 9.32 -8.61 -0.81
N LYS A 148 10.46 -8.08 -0.34
CA LYS A 148 10.77 -6.66 -0.45
C LYS A 148 11.06 -6.27 -1.89
N THR A 149 11.83 -7.05 -2.64
CA THR A 149 12.10 -6.77 -4.06
C THR A 149 10.79 -6.77 -4.87
N ALA A 150 9.86 -7.68 -4.58
CA ALA A 150 8.54 -7.70 -5.20
C ALA A 150 7.68 -6.48 -4.84
N ILE A 151 7.77 -5.98 -3.60
CA ILE A 151 7.11 -4.74 -3.19
C ILE A 151 7.67 -3.55 -3.98
N MET A 152 9.00 -3.46 -4.13
CA MET A 152 9.65 -2.40 -4.90
C MET A 152 9.24 -2.48 -6.37
N ALA A 153 9.23 -3.68 -6.95
CA ALA A 153 8.72 -3.93 -8.30
C ALA A 153 7.26 -3.50 -8.47
N SER A 154 6.41 -3.76 -7.49
CA SER A 154 5.02 -3.30 -7.52
C SER A 154 4.92 -1.78 -7.60
N GLY A 155 5.76 -1.07 -6.83
CA GLY A 155 5.84 0.38 -6.85
C GLY A 155 6.24 0.93 -8.23
N ASP A 156 7.26 0.33 -8.86
CA ASP A 156 7.72 0.70 -10.19
C ASP A 156 6.65 0.48 -11.26
N VAL A 157 6.00 -0.67 -11.23
CA VAL A 157 4.87 -0.98 -12.13
C VAL A 157 3.76 0.07 -12.00
N PHE A 158 3.42 0.51 -10.77
CA PHE A 158 2.40 1.56 -10.61
C PHE A 158 2.83 2.91 -11.18
N ILE A 159 4.10 3.29 -11.01
CA ILE A 159 4.62 4.57 -11.49
C ILE A 159 4.68 4.61 -13.02
N THR A 160 5.13 3.51 -13.62
CA THR A 160 5.23 3.34 -15.08
C THR A 160 3.84 3.33 -15.72
N TYR A 161 3.03 2.32 -15.40
CA TYR A 161 1.82 2.01 -16.17
C TYR A 161 0.57 2.78 -15.74
N LYS A 162 0.58 3.40 -14.55
CA LYS A 162 -0.48 4.32 -14.07
C LYS A 162 -1.88 3.71 -14.27
N ASP A 163 -2.78 4.41 -14.95
CA ASP A 163 -4.17 4.00 -15.17
C ASP A 163 -4.29 2.74 -16.03
N HIS A 164 -3.35 2.51 -16.95
CA HIS A 164 -3.37 1.33 -17.83
C HIS A 164 -3.40 0.03 -17.03
N ILE A 165 -2.72 -0.01 -15.88
CA ILE A 165 -2.68 -1.20 -15.04
C ILE A 165 -4.08 -1.55 -14.50
N ILE A 166 -4.92 -0.55 -14.20
CA ILE A 166 -6.27 -0.79 -13.70
C ILE A 166 -7.22 -1.16 -14.83
N ASP A 167 -7.04 -0.57 -16.02
CA ASP A 167 -7.95 -0.80 -17.14
C ASP A 167 -7.71 -2.15 -17.84
N SER A 168 -6.45 -2.59 -17.95
CA SER A 168 -6.07 -3.81 -18.69
C SER A 168 -6.07 -5.07 -17.85
N VAL A 169 -5.64 -4.99 -16.59
CA VAL A 169 -5.31 -6.17 -15.75
C VAL A 169 -5.96 -6.10 -14.36
N ASP A 170 -7.15 -5.51 -14.31
CA ASP A 170 -7.89 -5.15 -13.09
C ASP A 170 -7.93 -6.23 -11.98
N PRO A 171 -8.30 -7.51 -12.26
CA PRO A 171 -8.37 -8.52 -11.21
C PRO A 171 -6.98 -8.83 -10.60
N LEU A 172 -5.93 -8.71 -11.42
CA LEU A 172 -4.55 -8.96 -11.01
C LEU A 172 -4.03 -7.80 -10.16
N VAL A 173 -4.35 -6.56 -10.52
CA VAL A 173 -3.99 -5.38 -9.71
C VAL A 173 -4.73 -5.36 -8.39
N LEU A 174 -5.99 -5.80 -8.35
CA LEU A 174 -6.71 -5.95 -7.09
C LEU A 174 -5.98 -6.93 -6.15
N SER A 175 -5.47 -8.05 -6.69
CA SER A 175 -4.65 -8.99 -5.92
C SER A 175 -3.35 -8.34 -5.40
N LEU A 176 -2.69 -7.54 -6.25
CA LEU A 176 -1.48 -6.80 -5.89
C LEU A 176 -1.74 -5.79 -4.77
N LEU A 177 -2.80 -4.98 -4.90
CA LEU A 177 -3.27 -4.04 -3.89
C LEU A 177 -3.56 -4.74 -2.56
N VAL A 178 -4.30 -5.85 -2.59
CA VAL A 178 -4.59 -6.66 -1.40
C VAL A 178 -3.30 -7.12 -0.72
N GLN A 179 -2.33 -7.63 -1.49
CA GLN A 179 -1.05 -8.06 -0.93
C GLN A 179 -0.29 -6.89 -0.29
N LEU A 180 -0.25 -5.72 -0.92
CA LEU A 180 0.43 -4.54 -0.36
C LEU A 180 -0.27 -4.01 0.90
N LEU A 181 -1.60 -4.00 0.95
CA LEU A 181 -2.36 -3.66 2.15
C LEU A 181 -2.08 -4.64 3.30
N LEU A 182 -1.95 -5.93 2.99
CA LEU A 182 -1.56 -6.95 3.97
C LEU A 182 -0.14 -6.70 4.49
N LYS A 183 0.82 -6.43 3.60
CA LYS A 183 2.24 -6.22 3.97
C LYS A 183 2.48 -4.94 4.75
N SER A 184 1.80 -3.85 4.39
CA SER A 184 1.82 -2.58 5.14
C SER A 184 1.10 -2.65 6.50
N SER A 185 0.36 -3.73 6.78
CA SER A 185 -0.34 -3.95 8.05
C SER A 185 0.44 -4.84 9.04
N GLN A 186 1.65 -5.27 8.69
CA GLN A 186 2.48 -6.16 9.52
C GLN A 186 3.41 -5.37 10.46
N ASP A 187 3.90 -6.04 11.51
CA ASP A 187 4.80 -5.42 12.50
C ASP A 187 6.28 -5.39 12.05
N LYS A 188 6.62 -6.06 10.94
CA LYS A 188 7.97 -6.05 10.36
C LYS A 188 8.23 -4.74 9.62
N ARG A 189 8.80 -3.76 10.33
CA ARG A 189 9.08 -2.40 9.84
C ARG A 189 9.68 -2.35 8.44
N PHE A 190 10.70 -3.16 8.17
CA PHE A 190 11.39 -3.24 6.87
C PHE A 190 10.48 -3.52 5.67
N LEU A 191 9.53 -4.45 5.79
CA LEU A 191 8.56 -4.75 4.73
C LEU A 191 7.40 -3.76 4.74
N CYS A 192 6.98 -3.35 5.93
CA CYS A 192 5.87 -2.43 6.14
C CYS A 192 6.15 -1.07 5.46
N GLU A 193 7.32 -0.47 5.70
CA GLU A 193 7.73 0.80 5.10
C GLU A 193 7.85 0.70 3.57
N ALA A 194 8.42 -0.39 3.06
CA ALA A 194 8.49 -0.63 1.61
C ALA A 194 7.08 -0.71 1.00
N ALA A 195 6.16 -1.44 1.65
CA ALA A 195 4.79 -1.60 1.16
C ALA A 195 4.02 -0.28 1.21
N GLU A 196 4.24 0.54 2.24
CA GLU A 196 3.68 1.89 2.32
C GLU A 196 4.20 2.79 1.20
N LYS A 197 5.50 2.75 0.89
CA LYS A 197 6.07 3.48 -0.26
C LYS A 197 5.39 3.06 -1.57
N ALA A 198 5.20 1.75 -1.80
CA ALA A 198 4.50 1.25 -2.99
C ALA A 198 3.01 1.67 -3.03
N LEU A 199 2.31 1.68 -1.90
CA LEU A 199 0.93 2.20 -1.83
C LEU A 199 0.87 3.71 -2.07
N VAL A 200 1.85 4.47 -1.61
CA VAL A 200 1.96 5.90 -1.95
C VAL A 200 2.12 6.06 -3.46
N ALA A 201 3.06 5.32 -4.08
CA ALA A 201 3.26 5.32 -5.53
C ALA A 201 1.95 5.02 -6.30
N LEU A 202 1.20 4.00 -5.89
CA LEU A 202 -0.14 3.71 -6.46
C LEU A 202 -1.08 4.92 -6.35
N THR A 203 -1.19 5.50 -5.16
CA THR A 203 -2.13 6.61 -4.90
C THR A 203 -1.71 7.93 -5.52
N THR A 204 -0.47 8.05 -6.02
CA THR A 204 0.04 9.24 -6.73
C THR A 204 0.05 9.06 -8.24
N SER A 205 0.22 7.84 -8.75
CA SER A 205 0.29 7.55 -10.18
C SER A 205 -1.10 7.31 -10.79
N VAL A 206 -1.96 6.53 -10.12
CA VAL A 206 -3.27 6.13 -10.64
C VAL A 206 -4.33 7.19 -10.36
N SER A 207 -5.23 7.41 -11.31
CA SER A 207 -6.38 8.30 -11.22
C SER A 207 -7.31 7.87 -10.08
N PRO A 208 -7.72 8.81 -9.21
CA PRO A 208 -8.64 8.51 -8.11
C PRO A 208 -9.96 7.89 -8.57
N THR A 209 -10.45 8.22 -9.76
CA THR A 209 -11.72 7.69 -10.29
C THR A 209 -11.65 6.18 -10.49
N LEU A 210 -10.49 5.66 -10.90
CA LEU A 210 -10.26 4.23 -11.10
C LEU A 210 -9.90 3.53 -9.78
N LEU A 211 -9.09 4.18 -8.94
CA LEU A 211 -8.57 3.58 -7.72
C LEU A 211 -9.58 3.50 -6.57
N LEU A 212 -10.40 4.54 -6.36
CA LEU A 212 -11.32 4.60 -5.20
C LEU A 212 -12.33 3.43 -5.16
N PRO A 213 -12.96 3.01 -6.28
CA PRO A 213 -13.81 1.82 -6.30
C PRO A 213 -13.08 0.54 -5.86
N LYS A 214 -11.78 0.41 -6.15
CA LYS A 214 -10.97 -0.76 -5.75
C LYS A 214 -10.60 -0.75 -4.27
N LEU A 215 -10.49 0.44 -3.67
CA LEU A 215 -10.22 0.58 -2.23
C LEU A 215 -11.48 0.34 -1.38
N GLN A 216 -12.67 0.61 -1.91
CA GLN A 216 -13.93 0.54 -1.17
C GLN A 216 -14.18 -0.78 -0.40
N PRO A 217 -13.96 -1.98 -0.99
CA PRO A 217 -14.11 -3.24 -0.26
C PRO A 217 -13.19 -3.36 0.96
N HIS A 218 -12.01 -2.74 0.93
CA HIS A 218 -11.01 -2.83 2.00
C HIS A 218 -11.28 -1.86 3.16
N LEU A 219 -12.08 -0.80 2.93
CA LEU A 219 -12.54 0.12 3.97
C LEU A 219 -13.56 -0.54 4.91
N LEU A 220 -14.34 -1.50 4.39
CA LEU A 220 -15.39 -2.20 5.14
C LEU A 220 -14.91 -3.58 5.66
N GLY A 221 -13.63 -3.90 5.48
CA GLY A 221 -13.06 -5.18 5.88
C GLY A 221 -13.03 -5.38 7.41
N LYS A 222 -13.06 -6.64 7.87
CA LYS A 222 -13.03 -6.96 9.31
C LYS A 222 -11.71 -6.62 10.00
N ASN A 223 -10.59 -6.62 9.26
CA ASN A 223 -9.26 -6.37 9.83
C ASN A 223 -8.99 -4.86 10.03
N PRO A 224 -8.85 -4.36 11.28
CA PRO A 224 -8.66 -2.94 11.56
C PRO A 224 -7.36 -2.36 10.99
N ARG A 225 -6.28 -3.15 10.91
CA ARG A 225 -4.99 -2.66 10.38
C ARG A 225 -5.08 -2.43 8.87
N ILE A 226 -5.70 -3.37 8.15
CA ILE A 226 -5.96 -3.23 6.71
C ILE A 226 -6.88 -2.05 6.45
N ARG A 227 -7.96 -1.90 7.23
CA ARG A 227 -8.87 -0.75 7.12
C ARG A 227 -8.10 0.56 7.26
N ALA A 228 -7.25 0.70 8.28
CA ALA A 228 -6.46 1.91 8.48
C ALA A 228 -5.57 2.22 7.27
N LYS A 229 -4.88 1.22 6.68
CA LYS A 229 -4.04 1.41 5.49
C LYS A 229 -4.87 1.75 4.24
N ALA A 230 -6.01 1.11 4.04
CA ALA A 230 -6.93 1.42 2.96
C ALA A 230 -7.50 2.85 3.10
N SER A 231 -7.88 3.27 4.32
CA SER A 231 -8.32 4.63 4.63
C SER A 231 -7.24 5.66 4.32
N MET A 232 -5.98 5.39 4.64
CA MET A 232 -4.87 6.27 4.28
C MET A 232 -4.72 6.42 2.76
N CYS A 233 -4.85 5.32 2.01
CA CYS A 233 -4.83 5.37 0.55
C CYS A 233 -5.99 6.20 0.01
N PHE A 234 -7.21 5.97 0.52
CA PHE A 234 -8.41 6.71 0.15
C PHE A 234 -8.26 8.22 0.41
N CYS A 235 -7.83 8.60 1.63
CA CYS A 235 -7.63 10.00 2.00
C CYS A 235 -6.56 10.71 1.14
N ARG A 236 -5.53 9.99 0.68
CA ARG A 236 -4.53 10.54 -0.24
C ARG A 236 -5.08 10.77 -1.65
N SER A 237 -5.96 9.90 -2.12
CA SER A 237 -6.53 9.98 -3.46
C SER A 237 -7.66 11.01 -3.59
N VAL A 238 -8.44 11.27 -2.54
CA VAL A 238 -9.60 12.20 -2.58
C VAL A 238 -9.24 13.63 -3.01
N PRO A 239 -8.19 14.30 -2.48
CA PRO A 239 -7.84 15.65 -2.92
C PRO A 239 -7.51 15.74 -4.42
N ARG A 240 -6.96 14.67 -5.00
CA ARG A 240 -6.65 14.59 -6.43
C ARG A 240 -7.93 14.48 -7.28
N LEU A 241 -8.99 13.84 -6.76
CA LEU A 241 -10.28 13.74 -7.44
C LEU A 241 -10.94 15.12 -7.58
N VAL A 242 -10.90 15.91 -6.51
CA VAL A 242 -11.47 17.28 -6.50
C VAL A 242 -10.70 18.18 -7.45
N ARG A 243 -9.36 18.13 -7.42
CA ARG A 243 -8.50 18.89 -8.36
C ARG A 243 -8.79 18.54 -9.81
N ASN A 244 -8.92 17.25 -10.14
CA ASN A 244 -9.22 16.81 -11.49
C ASN A 244 -10.58 17.32 -11.97
N ARG A 245 -11.62 17.30 -11.11
CA ARG A 245 -12.93 17.88 -11.47
C ARG A 245 -12.88 19.37 -11.76
N LEU A 246 -12.14 20.15 -10.96
CA LEU A 246 -11.99 21.59 -11.15
C LEU A 246 -11.22 21.94 -12.44
N LEU A 247 -10.29 21.10 -12.87
CA LEU A 247 -9.56 21.28 -14.13
C LEU A 247 -10.39 20.85 -15.36
N THR A 248 -11.25 19.85 -15.23
CA THR A 248 -12.12 19.36 -16.32
C THR A 248 -13.44 20.13 -16.48
N GLN A 249 -13.75 21.06 -15.58
CA GLN A 249 -14.93 21.94 -15.64
C GLN A 249 -14.44 23.41 -15.55
N PRO A 250 -14.06 24.05 -16.66
CA PRO A 250 -13.82 25.49 -16.62
C PRO A 250 -15.16 26.20 -16.38
N LEU A 251 -15.29 26.77 -15.18
CA LEU A 251 -16.18 27.88 -14.79
C LEU A 251 -17.42 28.13 -15.69
N ILE A 252 -18.53 27.45 -15.41
CA ILE A 252 -19.89 27.95 -15.75
C ILE A 252 -20.56 28.51 -14.47
N PHE A 253 -19.81 29.20 -13.61
CA PHE A 253 -20.40 29.81 -12.40
C PHE A 253 -19.91 31.22 -12.07
N PHE A 254 -19.52 32.01 -13.08
CA PHE A 254 -19.33 33.45 -12.90
C PHE A 254 -19.81 34.19 -14.14
N SER A 255 -21.11 34.23 -14.38
CA SER A 255 -21.71 35.27 -15.23
C SER A 255 -23.23 35.39 -15.07
N VAL A 256 -23.75 35.46 -13.84
CA VAL A 256 -25.07 36.06 -13.59
C VAL A 256 -25.01 36.79 -12.26
N GLU A 257 -24.59 38.05 -12.29
CA GLU A 257 -25.18 39.15 -11.50
C GLU A 257 -24.48 40.47 -11.84
N SER A 258 -24.90 41.06 -12.95
CA SER A 258 -24.73 42.49 -13.20
C SER A 258 -25.95 43.00 -13.95
N GLU A 259 -27.12 42.96 -13.29
CA GLU A 259 -28.27 43.79 -13.67
C GLU A 259 -29.29 43.75 -12.53
N GLN A 260 -29.16 44.67 -11.58
CA GLN A 260 -30.25 45.39 -10.90
C GLN A 260 -29.63 46.28 -9.81
N LYS A 261 -29.33 47.53 -10.15
CA LYS A 261 -29.86 48.73 -9.48
C LYS A 261 -29.37 50.01 -10.16
#